data_AF-F8W6I7-F1
#
_entry.id   AF-F8W6I7-F1
#
_cell.length_a   1.000
_cell.length_b   1.000
_cell.length_c   1.000
_cell.angle_alpha   90.00
_cell.angle_beta   90.00
_cell.angle_gamma   90.00
#
_symmetry.space_group_name_H-M   'P 1'
#
loop_
_entity.id
_entity.type
_entity.pdbx_description
1 polymer ?
#
loop_
_entity_poly.entity_id
_entity_poly.type
_entity_poly.pdbx_seq_one_letter_code
_entity_poly.pdbx_strand_id
1 'polypeptide(L)'
;MSKSESPKEPEQLRKLFIGGLSFETTDESLRSHFEQWGTLTDCVVMRDPNTKRSRGFGFVTYATVEEVDAAMNARPHKVDGRVVEPKRAVSREDSQRPGAHLTVKKIFVGGIKEDTEEHHLRDYFEQYGKIEVIEIMTDRGSGKKRGFAFVTFDDHDSVDKIVIQKYHTVNGHNCEVRKALSKQEMASASSSQRGRSGSGNFGGGRGGGFGGNDNFGRGGNFSGRGIGDGYNGFGNDGSNFGGGGSYNDFGNYNNQSSNFGPMKGGNFGGRSSGPYGGGGQYFAKPRNQGGYGGSSSSSSYGSGRRF
;
A
#
# COMPACT_ATOMS: atom_id res chain seq x y z
N MET A 1 12.99 -2.54 -40.47
CA MET A 1 11.95 -1.54 -40.13
C MET A 1 11.81 -1.52 -38.61
N SER A 2 12.43 -0.55 -37.96
CA SER A 2 12.33 -0.36 -36.51
C SER A 2 10.93 0.18 -36.21
N LYS A 3 10.08 -0.63 -35.57
CA LYS A 3 8.83 -0.13 -34.98
C LYS A 3 9.21 0.93 -33.96
N SER A 4 8.80 2.17 -34.20
CA SER A 4 8.86 3.25 -33.23
C SER A 4 8.03 2.83 -32.02
N GLU A 5 8.67 2.48 -30.92
CA GLU A 5 8.00 2.35 -29.63
C GLU A 5 7.60 3.76 -29.18
N SER A 6 6.34 4.11 -29.43
CA SER A 6 5.65 5.12 -28.64
C SER A 6 5.82 4.77 -27.16
N PRO A 7 5.96 5.76 -26.25
CA PRO A 7 6.13 5.48 -24.83
C PRO A 7 4.93 4.67 -24.36
N LYS A 8 5.16 3.37 -24.11
CA LYS A 8 4.12 2.44 -23.71
C LYS A 8 3.52 2.94 -22.41
N GLU A 9 2.20 3.07 -22.36
CA GLU A 9 1.47 3.40 -21.14
C GLU A 9 1.93 2.48 -20.00
N PRO A 10 2.00 2.98 -18.75
CA PRO A 10 2.42 2.20 -17.58
C PRO A 10 1.74 0.82 -17.55
N GLU A 11 2.52 -0.24 -17.34
CA GLU A 11 2.00 -1.63 -17.28
C GLU A 11 0.81 -1.74 -16.31
N GLN A 12 0.89 -1.02 -15.19
CA GLN A 12 -0.15 -0.97 -14.17
C GLN A 12 -1.54 -0.57 -14.72
N LEU A 13 -1.60 0.38 -15.66
CA LEU A 13 -2.85 0.83 -16.27
C LEU A 13 -3.40 -0.19 -17.28
N ARG A 14 -2.50 -0.98 -17.87
CA ARG A 14 -2.81 -2.02 -18.87
C ARG A 14 -3.10 -3.39 -18.26
N LYS A 15 -3.06 -3.49 -16.92
CA LYS A 15 -3.15 -4.75 -16.18
C LYS A 15 -4.49 -4.89 -15.47
N LEU A 16 -5.11 -6.05 -15.62
CA LEU A 16 -6.30 -6.46 -14.88
C LEU A 16 -5.94 -7.55 -13.87
N PHE A 17 -6.52 -7.42 -12.69
CA PHE A 17 -6.68 -8.51 -11.73
C PHE A 17 -7.94 -9.29 -12.10
N ILE A 18 -7.83 -10.61 -12.22
CA ILE A 18 -8.97 -11.50 -12.50
C ILE A 18 -9.24 -12.36 -11.27
N GLY A 19 -10.27 -12.00 -10.51
CA GLY A 19 -10.70 -12.73 -9.32
C GLY A 19 -11.69 -13.85 -9.64
N GLY A 20 -11.76 -14.84 -8.77
CA GLY A 20 -12.79 -15.89 -8.85
C GLY A 20 -12.57 -16.89 -9.98
N LEU A 21 -11.32 -17.10 -10.41
CA LEU A 21 -10.97 -18.13 -11.39
C LEU A 21 -11.33 -19.54 -10.88
N SER A 22 -11.60 -20.46 -11.81
CA SER A 22 -11.68 -21.87 -11.47
C SER A 22 -10.32 -22.37 -10.99
N PHE A 23 -10.28 -23.39 -10.14
CA PHE A 23 -9.02 -24.01 -9.74
C PHE A 23 -8.34 -24.74 -10.90
N GLU A 24 -9.11 -25.06 -11.94
CA GLU A 24 -8.67 -25.72 -13.17
C GLU A 24 -8.18 -24.71 -14.22
N THR A 25 -8.46 -23.42 -14.05
CA THR A 25 -8.04 -22.39 -15.00
C THR A 25 -6.52 -22.34 -15.10
N THR A 26 -6.02 -22.35 -16.33
CA THR A 26 -4.60 -22.28 -16.66
C THR A 26 -4.24 -20.94 -17.28
N ASP A 27 -2.95 -20.68 -17.42
CA ASP A 27 -2.47 -19.43 -18.04
C ASP A 27 -2.93 -19.35 -19.50
N GLU A 28 -3.01 -20.50 -20.18
CA GLU A 28 -3.46 -20.65 -21.56
C GLU A 28 -4.96 -20.46 -21.70
N SER A 29 -5.79 -21.07 -20.83
CA SER A 29 -7.25 -20.89 -20.90
C SER A 29 -7.65 -19.45 -20.56
N LEU A 30 -6.99 -18.85 -19.56
CA LEU A 30 -7.18 -17.44 -19.21
C LEU A 30 -6.77 -16.52 -20.37
N ARG A 31 -5.61 -16.78 -20.98
CA ARG A 31 -5.11 -16.02 -22.13
C ARG A 31 -6.07 -16.12 -23.31
N SER A 32 -6.45 -17.33 -23.69
CA SER A 32 -7.36 -17.60 -24.82
C SER A 32 -8.71 -16.87 -24.65
N HIS A 33 -9.21 -16.80 -23.42
CA HIS A 33 -10.42 -16.02 -23.14
C HIS A 33 -10.22 -14.52 -23.33
N PHE A 34 -9.21 -13.94 -22.69
CA PHE A 34 -9.02 -12.49 -22.66
C PHE A 34 -8.39 -11.91 -23.96
N GLU A 35 -7.73 -12.73 -24.78
CA GLU A 35 -7.24 -12.29 -26.09
C GLU A 35 -8.36 -11.90 -27.07
N GLN A 36 -9.63 -12.23 -26.77
CA GLN A 36 -10.79 -11.79 -27.55
C GLN A 36 -10.98 -10.27 -27.58
N TRP A 37 -10.43 -9.54 -26.60
CA TRP A 37 -10.57 -8.08 -26.48
C TRP A 37 -9.27 -7.31 -26.75
N GLY A 38 -8.16 -8.00 -27.07
CA GLY A 38 -6.89 -7.34 -27.35
C GLY A 38 -5.68 -8.26 -27.22
N THR A 39 -4.51 -7.71 -27.54
CA THR A 39 -3.25 -8.44 -27.47
C THR A 39 -2.73 -8.51 -26.04
N LEU A 40 -2.57 -9.71 -25.48
CA LEU A 40 -2.00 -9.89 -24.15
C LEU A 40 -0.47 -9.95 -24.18
N THR A 41 0.15 -8.96 -23.55
CA THR A 41 1.60 -8.91 -23.31
C THR A 41 2.05 -9.82 -22.17
N ASP A 42 1.18 -10.05 -21.18
CA ASP A 42 1.43 -10.96 -20.07
C ASP A 42 0.11 -11.60 -19.60
N CYS A 43 0.17 -12.84 -19.11
CA CYS A 43 -0.97 -13.57 -18.57
C CYS A 43 -0.47 -14.62 -17.57
N VAL A 44 -0.95 -14.56 -16.34
CA VAL A 44 -0.51 -15.46 -15.27
C VAL A 44 -1.63 -15.80 -14.30
N VAL A 45 -1.85 -17.09 -14.05
CA VAL A 45 -2.67 -17.60 -12.95
C VAL A 45 -1.79 -17.78 -11.72
N MET A 46 -2.18 -17.13 -10.63
CA MET A 46 -1.41 -17.20 -9.40
C MET A 46 -1.61 -18.56 -8.73
N ARG A 47 -0.53 -19.32 -8.59
CA ARG A 47 -0.51 -20.65 -7.98
C ARG A 47 0.25 -20.63 -6.66
N ASP A 48 -0.09 -21.55 -5.78
CA ASP A 48 0.69 -21.81 -4.57
C ASP A 48 2.09 -22.34 -4.95
N PRO A 49 3.18 -21.76 -4.43
CA PRO A 49 4.54 -22.15 -4.82
C PRO A 49 4.87 -23.62 -4.54
N ASN A 50 4.28 -24.20 -3.50
CA ASN A 50 4.58 -25.55 -3.02
C ASN A 50 3.69 -26.59 -3.72
N THR A 51 2.37 -26.38 -3.67
CA THR A 51 1.37 -27.35 -4.16
C THR A 51 1.04 -27.19 -5.65
N LYS A 52 1.47 -26.09 -6.28
CA LYS A 52 1.14 -25.70 -7.67
C LYS A 52 -0.35 -25.56 -7.96
N ARG A 53 -1.20 -25.62 -6.94
CA ARG A 53 -2.64 -25.41 -7.04
C ARG A 53 -2.94 -23.93 -7.31
N SER A 54 -3.92 -23.67 -8.17
CA SER A 54 -4.42 -22.31 -8.42
C SER A 54 -4.94 -21.68 -7.12
N ARG A 55 -4.63 -20.40 -6.93
CA ARG A 55 -5.14 -19.57 -5.83
C ARG A 55 -6.49 -18.93 -6.17
N GLY A 56 -7.07 -19.25 -7.34
CA GLY A 56 -8.37 -18.74 -7.78
C GLY A 56 -8.33 -17.28 -8.27
N PHE A 57 -7.16 -16.76 -8.62
CA PHE A 57 -7.02 -15.45 -9.24
C PHE A 57 -5.79 -15.39 -10.15
N GLY A 58 -5.76 -14.41 -11.04
CA GLY A 58 -4.67 -14.19 -11.96
C GLY A 58 -4.55 -12.73 -12.38
N PHE A 59 -3.62 -12.46 -13.28
CA PHE A 59 -3.45 -11.17 -13.92
C PHE A 59 -3.34 -11.34 -15.42
N VAL A 60 -3.92 -10.39 -16.15
CA VAL A 60 -3.75 -10.25 -17.60
C VAL A 60 -3.27 -8.82 -17.88
N THR A 61 -2.31 -8.67 -18.78
CA THR A 61 -1.76 -7.37 -19.17
C THR A 61 -1.90 -7.18 -20.66
N TYR A 62 -2.69 -6.21 -21.09
CA TYR A 62 -2.92 -5.88 -22.50
C TYR A 62 -1.79 -5.02 -23.08
N ALA A 63 -1.78 -4.84 -24.40
CA ALA A 63 -0.83 -3.98 -25.08
C ALA A 63 -1.17 -2.49 -24.88
N THR A 64 -2.45 -2.16 -24.73
CA THR A 64 -2.98 -0.79 -24.59
C THR A 64 -4.05 -0.69 -23.49
N VAL A 65 -4.28 0.52 -22.96
CA VAL A 65 -5.38 0.76 -21.99
C VAL A 65 -6.76 0.62 -22.66
N GLU A 66 -6.88 0.94 -23.95
CA GLU A 66 -8.13 0.81 -24.70
C GLU A 66 -8.63 -0.66 -24.74
N GLU A 67 -7.72 -1.62 -24.90
CA GLU A 67 -8.04 -3.05 -24.83
C GLU A 67 -8.49 -3.47 -23.42
N VAL A 68 -7.96 -2.83 -22.38
CA VAL A 68 -8.45 -3.02 -21.01
C VAL A 68 -9.88 -2.51 -20.87
N ASP A 69 -10.18 -1.31 -21.38
CA ASP A 69 -11.53 -0.76 -21.38
C ASP A 69 -12.50 -1.65 -22.17
N ALA A 70 -12.08 -2.18 -23.32
CA ALA A 70 -12.87 -3.12 -24.12
C ALA A 70 -13.20 -4.39 -23.32
N ALA A 71 -12.22 -4.97 -22.65
CA ALA A 71 -12.44 -6.11 -21.76
C ALA A 71 -13.39 -5.74 -20.61
N MET A 72 -13.17 -4.62 -19.91
CA MET A 72 -14.02 -4.21 -18.79
C MET A 72 -15.47 -3.92 -19.24
N ASN A 73 -15.69 -3.42 -20.44
CA ASN A 73 -17.04 -3.19 -20.98
C ASN A 73 -17.77 -4.48 -21.38
N ALA A 74 -17.03 -5.59 -21.58
CA ALA A 74 -17.60 -6.89 -21.92
C ALA A 74 -17.98 -7.76 -20.71
N ARG A 75 -17.92 -7.20 -19.49
CA ARG A 75 -18.41 -7.88 -18.27
C ARG A 75 -19.91 -8.21 -18.40
N PRO A 76 -20.37 -9.33 -17.82
CA PRO A 76 -19.62 -10.30 -17.02
C PRO A 76 -18.82 -11.30 -17.89
N HIS A 77 -17.62 -11.68 -17.44
CA HIS A 77 -16.82 -12.71 -18.11
C HIS A 77 -17.02 -14.08 -17.47
N LYS A 78 -16.97 -15.12 -18.31
CA LYS A 78 -17.02 -16.52 -17.89
C LYS A 78 -15.82 -17.28 -18.44
N VAL A 79 -14.92 -17.71 -17.57
CA VAL A 79 -13.70 -18.46 -17.92
C VAL A 79 -13.82 -19.87 -17.35
N ASP A 80 -13.60 -20.90 -18.17
CA ASP A 80 -13.68 -22.32 -17.79
C ASP A 80 -14.95 -22.67 -17.01
N GLY A 81 -16.09 -22.15 -17.49
CA GLY A 81 -17.39 -22.41 -16.86
C GLY A 81 -17.71 -21.52 -15.64
N ARG A 82 -16.78 -20.72 -15.13
CA ARG A 82 -16.95 -19.90 -13.92
C ARG A 82 -17.02 -18.42 -14.24
N VAL A 83 -17.97 -17.71 -13.62
CA VAL A 83 -18.04 -16.23 -13.71
C VAL A 83 -16.88 -15.64 -12.91
N VAL A 84 -16.09 -14.80 -13.56
CA VAL A 84 -14.89 -14.17 -13.00
C VAL A 84 -15.13 -12.67 -12.76
N GLU A 85 -14.35 -12.09 -11.86
CA GLU A 85 -14.44 -10.68 -11.49
C GLU A 85 -13.17 -9.94 -11.95
N PRO A 86 -13.15 -9.38 -13.17
CA PRO A 86 -12.05 -8.53 -13.60
C PRO A 86 -12.13 -7.16 -12.92
N LYS A 87 -10.98 -6.68 -12.47
CA LYS A 87 -10.76 -5.37 -11.83
C LYS A 87 -9.47 -4.77 -12.35
N ARG A 88 -9.36 -3.44 -12.38
CA ARG A 88 -8.06 -2.81 -12.65
C ARG A 88 -7.05 -3.28 -11.60
N ALA A 89 -5.85 -3.61 -12.03
CA ALA A 89 -4.81 -3.98 -11.09
C ALA A 89 -4.49 -2.78 -10.19
N VAL A 90 -4.31 -3.04 -8.90
CA VAL A 90 -3.82 -2.06 -7.93
C VAL A 90 -2.31 -2.23 -7.81
N SER A 91 -1.55 -1.13 -7.69
CA SER A 91 -0.10 -1.20 -7.50
C SER A 91 0.23 -1.93 -6.20
N ARG A 92 1.44 -2.49 -6.06
CA ARG A 92 1.84 -3.18 -4.82
C ARG A 92 1.84 -2.24 -3.61
N GLU A 93 2.21 -0.99 -3.81
CA GLU A 93 2.21 0.05 -2.78
C GLU A 93 0.77 0.39 -2.36
N ASP A 94 -0.11 0.58 -3.34
CA ASP A 94 -1.51 0.92 -3.09
C ASP A 94 -2.31 -0.22 -2.52
N SER A 95 -1.94 -1.47 -2.81
CA SER A 95 -2.58 -2.68 -2.30
C SER A 95 -2.48 -2.78 -0.76
N GLN A 96 -1.53 -2.07 -0.13
CA GLN A 96 -1.42 -2.00 1.33
C GLN A 96 -2.42 -1.02 1.95
N ARG A 97 -3.06 -0.16 1.15
CA ARG A 97 -4.05 0.80 1.67
C ARG A 97 -5.31 0.05 2.12
N PRO A 98 -5.90 0.41 3.28
CA PRO A 98 -7.17 -0.14 3.71
C PRO A 98 -8.23 0.03 2.62
N GLY A 99 -8.83 -1.09 2.23
CA GLY A 99 -9.89 -1.13 1.24
C GLY A 99 -9.46 -0.99 -0.23
N ALA A 100 -8.17 -1.09 -0.55
CA ALA A 100 -7.68 -0.96 -1.93
C ALA A 100 -8.33 -1.93 -2.93
N HIS A 101 -8.59 -3.16 -2.49
CA HIS A 101 -9.21 -4.22 -3.31
C HIS A 101 -10.74 -4.28 -3.21
N LEU A 102 -11.38 -3.38 -2.47
CA LEU A 102 -12.84 -3.36 -2.34
C LEU A 102 -13.48 -2.98 -3.67
N THR A 103 -14.55 -3.68 -4.03
CA THR A 103 -15.42 -3.29 -5.15
C THR A 103 -16.38 -2.22 -4.63
N VAL A 104 -16.07 -0.95 -4.89
CA VAL A 104 -16.95 0.16 -4.52
C VAL A 104 -17.28 0.99 -5.75
N LYS A 105 -18.49 1.53 -5.77
CA LYS A 105 -18.95 2.48 -6.79
C LYS A 105 -18.85 3.93 -6.34
N LYS A 106 -18.35 4.18 -5.13
CA LYS A 106 -18.26 5.50 -4.52
C LYS A 106 -16.79 5.88 -4.28
N ILE A 107 -16.42 7.09 -4.70
CA ILE A 107 -15.13 7.71 -4.36
C ILE A 107 -15.33 8.78 -3.29
N PHE A 108 -14.29 8.96 -2.48
CA PHE A 108 -14.06 10.12 -1.63
C PHE A 108 -13.13 11.07 -2.38
N VAL A 109 -13.54 12.35 -2.48
CA VAL A 109 -12.78 13.43 -3.09
C VAL A 109 -12.48 14.47 -2.01
N GLY A 110 -11.25 14.49 -1.51
CA GLY A 110 -10.82 15.38 -0.42
C GLY A 110 -9.93 16.54 -0.90
N GLY A 111 -9.88 17.62 -0.13
CA GLY A 111 -9.05 18.78 -0.45
C GLY A 111 -9.67 19.70 -1.50
N ILE A 112 -10.97 19.60 -1.73
CA ILE A 112 -11.71 20.55 -2.58
C ILE A 112 -11.96 21.85 -1.81
N LYS A 113 -11.97 22.98 -2.50
CA LYS A 113 -12.20 24.29 -1.88
C LYS A 113 -13.70 24.61 -1.75
N GLU A 114 -14.02 25.64 -0.98
CA GLU A 114 -15.41 26.06 -0.73
C GLU A 114 -16.13 26.57 -2.00
N ASP A 115 -15.38 26.96 -3.02
CA ASP A 115 -15.89 27.33 -4.35
C ASP A 115 -16.18 26.13 -5.25
N THR A 116 -15.81 24.91 -4.84
CA THR A 116 -16.06 23.70 -5.64
C THR A 116 -17.52 23.30 -5.54
N GLU A 117 -18.21 23.23 -6.67
CA GLU A 117 -19.62 22.88 -6.79
C GLU A 117 -19.82 21.52 -7.47
N GLU A 118 -21.07 21.06 -7.50
CA GLU A 118 -21.41 19.77 -8.10
C GLU A 118 -21.00 19.68 -9.57
N HIS A 119 -21.24 20.75 -10.35
CA HIS A 119 -20.94 20.75 -11.78
C HIS A 119 -19.44 20.61 -12.05
N HIS A 120 -18.56 21.23 -11.25
CA HIS A 120 -17.10 21.05 -11.37
C HIS A 120 -16.68 19.59 -11.19
N LEU A 121 -17.30 18.88 -10.23
CA LEU A 121 -17.03 17.46 -10.00
C LEU A 121 -17.62 16.61 -11.13
N ARG A 122 -18.83 16.93 -11.59
CA ARG A 122 -19.50 16.23 -12.69
C ARG A 122 -18.68 16.32 -13.98
N ASP A 123 -18.36 17.53 -14.42
CA ASP A 123 -17.63 17.79 -15.67
C ASP A 123 -16.28 17.06 -15.69
N TYR A 124 -15.59 16.98 -14.55
CA TYR A 124 -14.32 16.27 -14.45
C TYR A 124 -14.47 14.75 -14.36
N PHE A 125 -15.37 14.25 -13.51
CA PHE A 125 -15.44 12.82 -13.22
C PHE A 125 -16.29 12.03 -14.23
N GLU A 126 -17.17 12.69 -14.98
CA GLU A 126 -18.03 12.04 -15.98
C GLU A 126 -17.21 11.45 -17.15
N GLN A 127 -15.99 11.97 -17.39
CA GLN A 127 -15.06 11.38 -18.37
C GLN A 127 -14.61 9.95 -18.02
N TYR A 128 -14.70 9.53 -16.75
CA TYR A 128 -14.32 8.19 -16.30
C TYR A 128 -15.50 7.20 -16.32
N GLY A 129 -16.72 7.70 -16.40
CA GLY A 129 -17.95 6.93 -16.49
C GLY A 129 -19.15 7.65 -15.90
N LYS A 130 -20.31 6.99 -15.97
CA LYS A 130 -21.60 7.61 -15.66
C LYS A 130 -21.76 7.83 -14.15
N ILE A 131 -22.00 9.08 -13.79
CA ILE A 131 -22.23 9.49 -12.40
C ILE A 131 -23.71 9.34 -12.04
N GLU A 132 -24.00 8.63 -10.94
CA GLU A 132 -25.34 8.54 -10.36
C GLU A 132 -25.62 9.69 -9.40
N VAL A 133 -24.71 9.94 -8.45
CA VAL A 133 -24.93 10.89 -7.35
C VAL A 133 -23.65 11.61 -6.97
N ILE A 134 -23.73 12.92 -6.74
CA ILE A 134 -22.65 13.74 -6.17
C ILE A 134 -23.13 14.31 -4.83
N GLU A 135 -22.34 14.11 -3.77
CA GLU A 135 -22.65 14.57 -2.42
C GLU A 135 -21.50 15.45 -1.90
N ILE A 136 -21.65 16.78 -1.96
CA ILE A 136 -20.69 17.71 -1.35
C ILE A 136 -21.02 17.84 0.13
N MET A 137 -20.07 17.49 0.98
CA MET A 137 -20.33 17.41 2.41
C MET A 137 -20.22 18.79 3.05
N THR A 138 -21.31 19.26 3.64
CA THR A 138 -21.38 20.52 4.40
C THR A 138 -21.46 20.24 5.90
N ASP A 139 -21.01 21.21 6.69
CA ASP A 139 -21.17 21.20 8.13
C ASP A 139 -22.62 21.53 8.50
N ARG A 140 -23.22 20.74 9.39
CA ARG A 140 -24.66 20.81 9.68
C ARG A 140 -25.06 22.06 10.48
N GLY A 141 -24.11 22.71 11.17
CA GLY A 141 -24.37 23.91 11.94
C GLY A 141 -24.14 25.19 11.14
N SER A 142 -23.01 25.25 10.45
CA SER A 142 -22.56 26.46 9.74
C SER A 142 -22.95 26.52 8.26
N GLY A 143 -23.36 25.40 7.65
CA GLY A 143 -23.61 25.29 6.22
C GLY A 143 -22.35 25.35 5.35
N LYS A 144 -21.17 25.55 5.95
CA LYS A 144 -19.90 25.64 5.23
C LYS A 144 -19.50 24.28 4.65
N LYS A 145 -18.88 24.29 3.47
CA LYS A 145 -18.38 23.06 2.84
C LYS A 145 -17.21 22.52 3.66
N ARG A 146 -17.22 21.22 3.93
CA ARG A 146 -16.21 20.55 4.77
C ARG A 146 -14.90 20.24 4.03
N GLY A 147 -14.79 20.68 2.77
CA GLY A 147 -13.62 20.45 1.93
C GLY A 147 -13.50 19.04 1.35
N PHE A 148 -14.61 18.29 1.30
CA PHE A 148 -14.66 16.98 0.64
C PHE A 148 -16.04 16.67 0.07
N ALA A 149 -16.07 15.78 -0.91
CA ALA A 149 -17.27 15.28 -1.56
C ALA A 149 -17.20 13.76 -1.74
N PHE A 150 -18.36 13.16 -1.99
CA PHE A 150 -18.47 11.81 -2.50
C PHE A 150 -19.08 11.83 -3.90
N VAL A 151 -18.57 10.97 -4.78
CA VAL A 151 -19.14 10.75 -6.11
C VAL A 151 -19.46 9.28 -6.24
N THR A 152 -20.69 8.97 -6.62
CA THR A 152 -21.18 7.61 -6.84
C THR A 152 -21.37 7.39 -8.34
N PHE A 153 -20.77 6.34 -8.86
CA PHE A 153 -20.86 5.90 -10.25
C PHE A 153 -21.82 4.72 -10.37
N ASP A 154 -22.24 4.45 -11.60
CA ASP A 154 -23.01 3.24 -11.90
C ASP A 154 -22.14 1.96 -11.88
N ASP A 155 -20.84 2.10 -12.12
CA ASP A 155 -19.87 1.01 -12.21
C ASP A 155 -18.61 1.24 -11.35
N HIS A 156 -18.04 0.13 -10.84
CA HIS A 156 -16.81 0.17 -10.05
C HIS A 156 -15.57 0.40 -10.92
N ASP A 157 -15.60 0.10 -12.23
CA ASP A 157 -14.45 0.34 -13.12
C ASP A 157 -14.10 1.83 -13.20
N SER A 158 -15.11 2.71 -13.18
CA SER A 158 -14.90 4.16 -13.10
C SER A 158 -14.13 4.54 -11.84
N VAL A 159 -14.50 3.98 -10.69
CA VAL A 159 -13.78 4.18 -9.43
C VAL A 159 -12.35 3.66 -9.52
N ASP A 160 -12.17 2.44 -10.01
CA ASP A 160 -10.88 1.80 -10.14
C ASP A 160 -9.94 2.59 -11.06
N LYS A 161 -10.44 3.11 -12.19
CA LYS A 161 -9.69 4.00 -13.11
C LYS A 161 -9.21 5.27 -12.41
N ILE A 162 -10.09 5.90 -11.65
CA ILE A 162 -9.79 7.16 -10.96
C ILE A 162 -8.71 6.94 -9.90
N VAL A 163 -8.88 5.97 -9.00
CA VAL A 163 -8.01 5.81 -7.81
C VAL A 163 -6.61 5.29 -8.10
N ILE A 164 -6.32 4.89 -9.35
CA ILE A 164 -4.94 4.62 -9.80
C ILE A 164 -4.14 5.93 -9.79
N GLN A 165 -4.78 7.06 -10.12
CA GLN A 165 -4.22 8.38 -9.93
C GLN A 165 -4.64 8.88 -8.53
N LYS A 166 -3.67 9.14 -7.67
CA LYS A 166 -3.96 9.57 -6.30
C LYS A 166 -4.49 11.01 -6.22
N TYR A 167 -3.98 11.86 -7.11
CA TYR A 167 -4.23 13.29 -7.12
C TYR A 167 -4.84 13.70 -8.45
N HIS A 168 -5.89 14.51 -8.38
CA HIS A 168 -6.62 15.04 -9.52
C HIS A 168 -6.74 16.55 -9.40
N THR A 169 -6.77 17.27 -10.52
CA THR A 169 -7.01 18.72 -10.52
C THR A 169 -8.44 19.00 -10.92
N VAL A 170 -9.26 19.48 -9.98
CA VAL A 170 -10.66 19.85 -10.18
C VAL A 170 -10.84 21.31 -9.79
N ASN A 171 -11.47 22.11 -10.64
CA ASN A 171 -11.65 23.56 -10.42
C ASN A 171 -10.32 24.29 -10.11
N GLY A 172 -9.22 23.93 -10.77
CA GLY A 172 -7.90 24.51 -10.50
C GLY A 172 -7.28 24.14 -9.14
N HIS A 173 -7.87 23.16 -8.43
CA HIS A 173 -7.39 22.70 -7.13
C HIS A 173 -7.00 21.23 -7.17
N ASN A 174 -5.88 20.91 -6.52
CA ASN A 174 -5.43 19.54 -6.39
C ASN A 174 -6.22 18.84 -5.27
N CYS A 175 -7.04 17.85 -5.63
CA CYS A 175 -7.80 17.02 -4.72
C CYS A 175 -7.22 15.60 -4.64
N GLU A 176 -7.32 15.00 -3.45
CA GLU A 176 -6.96 13.60 -3.24
C GLU A 176 -8.19 12.72 -3.43
N VAL A 177 -8.07 11.68 -4.25
CA VAL A 177 -9.17 10.75 -4.52
C VAL A 177 -8.85 9.35 -4.01
N ARG A 178 -9.82 8.75 -3.32
CA ARG A 178 -9.72 7.40 -2.74
C ARG A 178 -11.04 6.65 -2.88
N LYS A 179 -10.99 5.32 -2.80
CA LYS A 179 -12.19 4.49 -2.61
C LYS A 179 -12.91 4.94 -1.34
N ALA A 180 -14.20 5.20 -1.42
CA ALA A 180 -14.97 5.55 -0.25
C ALA A 180 -15.17 4.32 0.63
N LEU A 181 -14.74 4.42 1.88
CA LEU A 181 -14.95 3.40 2.91
C LEU A 181 -16.22 3.73 3.68
N SER A 182 -16.97 2.71 4.09
CA SER A 182 -18.07 2.87 5.04
C SER A 182 -17.55 3.41 6.39
N LYS A 183 -18.43 3.97 7.22
CA LYS A 183 -18.04 4.45 8.55
C LYS A 183 -17.38 3.35 9.41
N GLN A 184 -17.84 2.11 9.27
CA GLN A 184 -17.27 0.97 9.99
C GLN A 184 -15.86 0.62 9.46
N GLU A 185 -15.68 0.60 8.14
CA GLU A 185 -14.37 0.36 7.52
C GLU A 185 -13.37 1.50 7.80
N MET A 186 -13.84 2.74 7.89
CA MET A 186 -13.01 3.87 8.33
C MET A 186 -12.55 3.73 9.78
N ALA A 187 -13.45 3.29 10.67
CA ALA A 187 -13.12 3.07 12.07
C ALA A 187 -12.10 1.93 12.26
N SER A 188 -12.22 0.84 11.49
CA SER A 188 -11.26 -0.28 11.52
C SER A 188 -9.93 0.06 10.82
N ALA A 189 -9.95 0.85 9.75
CA ALA A 189 -8.74 1.35 9.12
C ALA A 189 -7.94 2.27 10.05
N SER A 190 -8.63 3.15 10.80
CA SER A 190 -7.99 4.12 11.70
C SER A 190 -7.41 3.48 12.97
N SER A 191 -7.98 2.36 13.44
CA SER A 191 -7.45 1.63 14.60
C SER A 191 -6.15 0.87 14.27
N SER A 192 -5.99 0.43 13.02
CA SER A 192 -4.76 -0.24 12.55
C SER A 192 -3.53 0.69 12.46
N GLN A 193 -3.75 2.02 12.35
CA GLN A 193 -2.67 3.01 12.27
C GLN A 193 -2.16 3.50 13.64
N ARG A 194 -2.95 3.35 14.71
CA ARG A 194 -2.54 3.71 16.09
C ARG A 194 -1.66 2.65 16.76
N GLY A 195 -1.51 1.46 16.18
CA GLY A 195 -0.61 0.41 16.67
C GLY A 195 0.84 0.52 16.18
N ARG A 196 1.18 1.51 15.33
CA ARG A 196 2.49 1.58 14.65
C ARG A 196 3.20 2.93 14.75
N SER A 197 2.77 3.80 15.66
CA SER A 197 3.49 5.01 16.06
C SER A 197 3.71 5.00 17.56
N GLY A 198 4.69 4.19 17.98
CA GLY A 198 5.21 4.11 19.33
C GLY A 198 6.69 3.77 19.21
N SER A 199 7.51 4.83 19.14
CA SER A 199 8.95 4.89 19.43
C SER A 199 9.54 3.59 19.99
N GLY A 200 10.50 2.96 19.33
CA GLY A 200 11.83 3.55 19.24
C GLY A 200 12.66 3.08 20.43
N ASN A 201 13.39 2.00 20.19
CA ASN A 201 14.37 1.32 21.01
C ASN A 201 15.53 2.25 21.43
N PHE A 202 15.56 2.70 22.69
CA PHE A 202 16.80 2.90 23.45
C PHE A 202 17.04 1.57 24.20
N GLY A 203 18.14 0.85 24.10
CA GLY A 203 19.52 1.22 23.78
C GLY A 203 20.41 0.48 24.78
N GLY A 204 21.29 -0.40 24.28
CA GLY A 204 22.35 -1.07 25.05
C GLY A 204 21.92 -2.38 25.72
N GLY A 205 22.66 -3.48 25.66
CA GLY A 205 24.07 -3.65 25.34
C GLY A 205 24.58 -4.84 26.17
N ARG A 206 25.36 -5.71 25.54
CA ARG A 206 25.88 -6.99 26.05
C ARG A 206 26.76 -6.86 27.30
N GLY A 207 26.69 -7.88 28.16
CA GLY A 207 27.71 -8.25 29.15
C GLY A 207 27.06 -9.16 30.21
N GLY A 208 27.47 -10.39 30.52
CA GLY A 208 28.76 -11.04 30.36
C GLY A 208 29.39 -11.30 31.74
N GLY A 209 28.94 -12.35 32.44
CA GLY A 209 29.76 -13.13 33.38
C GLY A 209 29.96 -12.64 34.83
N PHE A 210 29.95 -13.63 35.73
CA PHE A 210 30.56 -13.72 37.07
C PHE A 210 29.83 -13.16 38.30
N GLY A 211 29.43 -14.11 39.17
CA GLY A 211 29.90 -14.12 40.55
C GLY A 211 28.88 -13.73 41.62
N GLY A 212 28.89 -14.50 42.71
CA GLY A 212 28.58 -13.95 44.03
C GLY A 212 27.27 -14.39 44.64
N ASN A 213 27.28 -15.59 45.21
CA ASN A 213 26.55 -15.95 46.40
C ASN A 213 26.61 -14.83 47.44
N ASP A 214 25.47 -14.26 47.86
CA ASP A 214 25.31 -13.78 49.22
C ASP A 214 23.85 -13.84 49.68
N ASN A 215 23.75 -14.56 50.78
CA ASN A 215 22.61 -14.82 51.65
C ASN A 215 22.25 -13.53 52.44
N PHE A 216 21.23 -13.62 53.30
CA PHE A 216 20.63 -12.56 54.14
C PHE A 216 19.54 -11.76 53.41
N GLY A 217 18.25 -11.85 53.76
CA GLY A 217 17.64 -12.15 55.04
C GLY A 217 16.64 -11.03 55.35
N ARG A 218 15.47 -11.40 55.89
CA ARG A 218 14.31 -10.53 56.23
C ARG A 218 13.46 -10.14 55.01
N GLY A 219 12.14 -10.28 55.01
CA GLY A 219 11.21 -10.66 56.05
C GLY A 219 9.84 -10.39 55.46
N GLY A 220 8.97 -11.39 55.43
CA GLY A 220 7.60 -11.22 54.97
C GLY A 220 6.82 -10.29 55.91
N ASN A 221 5.87 -9.55 55.34
CA ASN A 221 4.53 -9.50 55.93
C ASN A 221 3.50 -9.06 54.89
N PHE A 222 2.61 -9.99 54.59
CA PHE A 222 1.34 -9.79 53.92
C PHE A 222 0.30 -9.31 54.94
N SER A 223 -0.67 -8.55 54.42
CA SER A 223 -2.08 -8.48 54.84
C SER A 223 -2.44 -7.82 56.18
N GLY A 224 -3.38 -6.86 56.13
CA GLY A 224 -4.03 -6.32 57.33
C GLY A 224 -5.00 -5.15 57.10
N ARG A 225 -6.25 -5.49 56.81
CA ARG A 225 -7.55 -4.78 56.84
C ARG A 225 -7.76 -3.67 57.93
N GLY A 226 -8.56 -2.63 57.60
CA GLY A 226 -9.33 -1.74 58.52
C GLY A 226 -9.78 -0.45 57.79
N ILE A 227 -11.07 -0.11 57.58
CA ILE A 227 -12.09 0.50 58.49
C ILE A 227 -11.46 1.53 59.43
N GLY A 228 -11.85 2.80 59.57
CA GLY A 228 -13.01 3.61 59.18
C GLY A 228 -12.99 4.88 60.07
N ASP A 229 -13.74 5.92 59.68
CA ASP A 229 -14.16 7.11 60.47
C ASP A 229 -13.18 8.26 60.76
N GLY A 230 -13.66 9.50 60.52
CA GLY A 230 -13.43 10.59 61.49
C GLY A 230 -13.04 12.00 61.02
N TYR A 231 -14.03 12.80 60.62
CA TYR A 231 -14.29 14.22 60.98
C TYR A 231 -13.23 15.37 60.91
N ASN A 232 -13.67 16.44 60.22
CA ASN A 232 -13.55 17.89 60.50
C ASN A 232 -12.20 18.62 60.32
N GLY A 233 -12.23 19.77 59.62
CA GLY A 233 -11.26 20.85 59.85
C GLY A 233 -11.12 21.85 58.70
N PHE A 234 -11.85 22.97 58.80
CA PHE A 234 -11.81 24.15 57.94
C PHE A 234 -10.44 24.85 57.91
N GLY A 235 -10.09 25.47 56.77
CA GLY A 235 -8.96 26.40 56.65
C GLY A 235 -8.85 27.05 55.26
N ASN A 236 -9.30 28.30 55.19
CA ASN A 236 -9.18 29.30 54.10
C ASN A 236 -7.77 29.36 53.45
N ASP A 237 -7.68 29.58 52.14
CA ASP A 237 -7.61 30.92 51.50
C ASP A 237 -7.15 30.79 50.02
N GLY A 238 -7.52 31.73 49.15
CA GLY A 238 -6.82 31.95 47.87
C GLY A 238 -7.55 31.56 46.58
N SER A 239 -8.39 32.48 46.12
CA SER A 239 -8.80 32.72 44.72
C SER A 239 -7.79 32.34 43.63
N ASN A 240 -8.21 31.61 42.58
CA ASN A 240 -8.16 32.12 41.20
C ASN A 240 -8.95 31.26 40.19
N PHE A 241 -9.48 31.95 39.18
CA PHE A 241 -10.34 31.49 38.09
C PHE A 241 -9.78 30.37 37.20
N GLY A 242 -10.68 29.45 36.81
CA GLY A 242 -11.00 29.07 35.43
C GLY A 242 -9.88 28.59 34.48
N GLY A 243 -9.95 27.33 34.05
CA GLY A 243 -9.12 26.80 32.98
C GLY A 243 -9.76 25.62 32.25
N GLY A 244 -10.74 25.90 31.39
CA GLY A 244 -11.26 24.96 30.41
C GLY A 244 -10.25 24.74 29.28
N GLY A 245 -9.90 23.48 29.03
CA GLY A 245 -8.93 23.07 28.02
C GLY A 245 -9.44 23.35 26.60
N SER A 246 -8.69 24.19 25.88
CA SER A 246 -8.88 24.52 24.48
C SER A 246 -7.87 23.74 23.64
N TYR A 247 -8.36 22.91 22.72
CA TYR A 247 -7.56 22.28 21.67
C TYR A 247 -7.67 23.13 20.41
N ASN A 248 -6.62 23.87 20.07
CA ASN A 248 -6.38 24.43 18.74
C ASN A 248 -4.87 24.63 18.59
N ASP A 249 -4.20 23.69 17.91
CA ASP A 249 -2.89 23.97 17.34
C ASP A 249 -2.76 23.17 16.05
N PHE A 250 -2.77 23.87 14.92
CA PHE A 250 -1.94 23.58 13.75
C PHE A 250 -2.09 24.72 12.72
N GLY A 251 -1.02 25.52 12.60
CA GLY A 251 -0.39 25.83 11.32
C GLY A 251 -0.96 27.00 10.51
N ASN A 252 -0.61 28.21 10.93
CA ASN A 252 -0.74 29.47 10.18
C ASN A 252 0.41 29.60 9.14
N TYR A 253 0.09 29.90 7.88
CA TYR A 253 1.05 30.37 6.86
C TYR A 253 0.60 31.74 6.35
N ASN A 254 1.42 32.76 6.60
CA ASN A 254 1.39 34.10 5.98
C ASN A 254 2.89 34.52 5.93
N ASN A 255 3.58 34.69 4.80
CA ASN A 255 3.50 35.67 3.71
C ASN A 255 4.72 36.64 3.76
N GLN A 256 5.22 36.99 2.57
CA GLN A 256 6.21 38.04 2.20
C GLN A 256 7.71 37.72 2.38
N SER A 257 8.67 38.22 1.56
CA SER A 257 8.79 38.63 0.14
C SER A 257 10.29 38.98 -0.10
N SER A 258 10.71 38.87 -1.37
CA SER A 258 12.05 39.03 -2.00
C SER A 258 12.91 40.29 -1.68
N ASN A 259 14.26 40.14 -1.71
CA ASN A 259 15.20 41.16 -2.25
C ASN A 259 16.63 40.60 -2.61
N PHE A 260 17.37 41.36 -3.42
CA PHE A 260 18.34 40.98 -4.48
C PHE A 260 19.85 41.16 -4.13
N GLY A 261 20.75 40.21 -4.53
CA GLY A 261 22.21 40.30 -4.88
C GLY A 261 23.28 40.80 -3.86
N PRO A 262 24.63 40.65 -4.07
CA PRO A 262 25.42 40.20 -5.25
C PRO A 262 26.56 39.15 -4.98
N MET A 263 27.32 38.82 -6.05
CA MET A 263 28.41 37.81 -6.20
C MET A 263 29.82 38.18 -5.65
N LYS A 264 30.62 37.18 -5.24
CA LYS A 264 32.12 37.09 -5.28
C LYS A 264 32.53 35.67 -4.78
N GLY A 265 33.43 34.83 -5.32
CA GLY A 265 34.49 34.93 -6.33
C GLY A 265 35.85 34.48 -5.75
N GLY A 266 36.42 33.34 -6.22
CA GLY A 266 37.85 32.91 -6.07
C GLY A 266 38.14 31.88 -4.95
N ASN A 267 38.58 30.62 -5.15
CA ASN A 267 39.68 29.96 -5.90
C ASN A 267 41.05 29.98 -5.17
N PHE A 268 41.59 28.80 -4.76
CA PHE A 268 42.93 28.25 -5.09
C PHE A 268 43.45 27.15 -4.12
N GLY A 269 44.05 26.11 -4.71
CA GLY A 269 45.08 25.21 -4.12
C GLY A 269 44.58 23.79 -3.83
N GLY A 270 44.84 22.73 -4.60
CA GLY A 270 45.98 22.43 -5.46
C GLY A 270 47.07 21.70 -4.67
N ARG A 271 47.11 20.36 -4.73
CA ARG A 271 48.32 19.52 -4.60
C ARG A 271 48.04 18.06 -5.00
N SER A 272 48.60 17.73 -6.16
CA SER A 272 48.92 16.39 -6.66
C SER A 272 50.09 15.80 -5.87
N SER A 273 50.06 14.48 -5.57
CA SER A 273 51.17 13.52 -5.77
C SER A 273 50.91 12.21 -5.00
N GLY A 274 50.78 11.07 -5.68
CA GLY A 274 51.16 9.75 -5.12
C GLY A 274 52.69 9.57 -5.23
N PRO A 275 53.24 8.33 -5.29
CA PRO A 275 52.79 7.03 -4.79
C PRO A 275 53.93 6.20 -4.13
N TYR A 276 53.64 5.33 -3.14
CA TYR A 276 54.50 4.20 -2.71
C TYR A 276 53.56 3.15 -2.08
N GLY A 277 53.64 1.82 -2.25
CA GLY A 277 54.59 0.94 -2.90
C GLY A 277 54.52 -0.43 -2.19
N GLY A 278 54.46 -1.52 -2.97
CA GLY A 278 54.82 -2.89 -2.56
C GLY A 278 53.72 -3.72 -1.87
N GLY A 279 53.45 -4.98 -2.26
CA GLY A 279 54.05 -5.81 -3.29
C GLY A 279 53.60 -7.28 -3.21
N GLY A 280 53.55 -7.95 -4.38
CA GLY A 280 53.66 -9.41 -4.65
C GLY A 280 52.43 -10.28 -4.35
N GLN A 281 51.71 -10.89 -5.31
CA GLN A 281 52.09 -11.99 -6.25
C GLN A 281 52.62 -13.22 -5.47
N TYR A 282 52.04 -14.43 -5.58
CA TYR A 282 52.03 -15.29 -6.77
C TYR A 282 50.85 -16.30 -6.83
N PHE A 283 50.52 -16.66 -8.07
CA PHE A 283 49.77 -17.83 -8.61
C PHE A 283 50.28 -19.17 -8.00
N ALA A 284 49.60 -20.33 -8.03
CA ALA A 284 48.95 -21.01 -9.15
C ALA A 284 48.06 -22.20 -8.71
N LYS A 285 47.17 -22.62 -9.62
CA LYS A 285 46.21 -23.76 -9.56
C LYS A 285 46.91 -25.15 -9.68
N PRO A 286 46.20 -26.25 -10.03
CA PRO A 286 45.61 -27.25 -9.13
C PRO A 286 46.22 -28.66 -9.34
N ARG A 287 45.94 -29.65 -8.49
CA ARG A 287 46.17 -31.05 -8.86
C ARG A 287 45.19 -32.04 -8.22
N ASN A 288 44.75 -32.92 -9.11
CA ASN A 288 43.83 -34.05 -9.03
C ASN A 288 44.48 -35.27 -8.33
N GLN A 289 43.69 -36.00 -7.52
CA GLN A 289 43.85 -37.39 -7.05
C GLN A 289 42.63 -37.67 -6.16
N GLY A 290 41.84 -38.75 -6.24
CA GLY A 290 41.87 -40.01 -6.97
C GLY A 290 41.31 -41.13 -6.05
N GLY A 291 40.32 -41.90 -6.52
CA GLY A 291 39.90 -43.24 -6.03
C GLY A 291 39.15 -43.29 -4.68
N TYR A 292 38.19 -44.18 -4.37
CA TYR A 292 37.78 -45.53 -4.80
C TYR A 292 36.26 -45.68 -4.49
N GLY A 293 35.37 -46.29 -5.29
CA GLY A 293 35.23 -47.74 -5.57
C GLY A 293 34.16 -48.37 -4.64
N GLY A 294 32.89 -48.51 -5.08
CA GLY A 294 32.25 -49.78 -5.48
C GLY A 294 31.19 -50.23 -4.45
N SER A 295 30.08 -50.95 -4.71
CA SER A 295 29.47 -51.56 -5.90
C SER A 295 28.04 -52.01 -5.54
N SER A 296 27.14 -52.06 -6.55
CA SER A 296 26.11 -53.11 -6.85
C SER A 296 25.03 -53.48 -5.80
N SER A 297 23.76 -53.76 -6.10
CA SER A 297 23.15 -54.39 -7.30
C SER A 297 21.60 -54.45 -7.21
N SER A 298 20.91 -54.31 -8.36
CA SER A 298 19.81 -55.16 -8.92
C SER A 298 18.47 -55.30 -8.16
N SER A 299 17.24 -55.49 -8.69
CA SER A 299 16.63 -55.90 -9.98
C SER A 299 15.11 -55.57 -9.87
N SER A 300 14.40 -55.02 -10.87
CA SER A 300 13.59 -55.66 -11.95
C SER A 300 12.39 -56.57 -11.55
N TYR A 301 11.33 -56.50 -12.39
CA TYR A 301 10.01 -57.18 -12.47
C TYR A 301 8.82 -56.50 -11.76
N GLY A 302 7.62 -56.36 -12.33
CA GLY A 302 7.05 -56.80 -13.61
C GLY A 302 5.51 -56.76 -13.61
N SER A 303 4.93 -56.59 -14.81
CA SER A 303 3.57 -56.99 -15.27
C SER A 303 2.29 -56.42 -14.64
N GLY A 304 1.35 -56.00 -15.50
CA GLY A 304 0.01 -55.51 -15.13
C GLY A 304 -1.09 -56.57 -15.04
N ARG A 305 -2.35 -56.12 -14.99
CA ARG A 305 -3.55 -56.88 -15.38
C ARG A 305 -4.75 -55.95 -15.58
N ARG A 306 -5.46 -56.21 -16.69
CA ARG A 306 -6.84 -55.81 -16.98
C ARG A 306 -7.81 -56.50 -16.02
N PHE A 307 -8.90 -55.81 -15.69
CA PHE A 307 -10.26 -56.35 -15.73
C PHE A 307 -11.18 -55.24 -16.23
#